data_AF-A0A8J1MVC8-F1
#
_entry.id   AF-A0A8J1MVC8-F1
#
_cell.length_a   1.000
_cell.length_b   1.000
_cell.length_c   1.000
_cell.angle_alpha   90.00
_cell.angle_beta   90.00
_cell.angle_gamma   90.00
#
_symmetry.space_group_name_H-M   'P 1'
#
loop_
_entity.id
_entity.type
_entity.pdbx_description
1 polymer ?
#
loop_
_entity_poly.entity_id
_entity_poly.type
_entity_poly.pdbx_seq_one_letter_code
_entity_poly.pdbx_strand_id
1 'polypeptide(L)'
;MLEKKMFLASEYRHHILLYQRFVDDILVIWQGDVKLFQEMVEKANRSHPTIRFTTEIAKKKLHFLDIEMTIEEGGIVTNLFRKPTDRNNLLHTGSFHNPKCIKGIPKGQLLRARRIASKEEGYDKAARTLKGRFMEKGYAPYGLDKLIEEVKEIPREELLKAKESRVRQERIPFVSQFGKQSREIESIIKKYWPILSTDKALSNICKQAPMFCYKRGKSIKDKLCKAELETKCRMQTIFHSTPQVGTFPCLNCVCCSSVIKGKYISHPTKGYKVNMKHYATCNTSSVVYLLKCPCGKVYIGQTSRSVKERIKEHKGNIRNYTPNTSTDTAVSRHFAEYHHNVAQLRWLVVEVVKQQTRGGDRKKALLQREAVWIKKLDSMQPAGLNDQWSVKCFL
;
A
#
# COMPACT_ATOMS: atom_id res chain seq x y z
N MET A 1 22.23 -0.24 -2.25
CA MET A 1 22.13 -0.76 -3.63
C MET A 1 23.46 -1.41 -3.99
N LEU A 2 23.44 -2.70 -4.27
CA LEU A 2 24.61 -3.55 -4.54
C LEU A 2 25.33 -3.13 -5.83
N GLU A 3 24.57 -2.69 -6.83
CA GLU A 3 25.02 -2.30 -8.16
C GLU A 3 25.90 -1.04 -8.13
N LYS A 4 25.55 -0.07 -7.27
CA LYS A 4 26.41 1.10 -7.04
C LYS A 4 27.76 0.72 -6.44
N LYS A 5 27.82 -0.32 -5.59
CA LYS A 5 29.09 -0.83 -5.07
C LYS A 5 29.88 -1.58 -6.14
N MET A 6 29.20 -2.32 -7.02
CA MET A 6 29.84 -3.05 -8.13
C MET A 6 30.46 -2.10 -9.17
N PHE A 7 29.73 -1.06 -9.59
CA PHE A 7 30.17 -0.19 -10.69
C PHE A 7 30.89 1.09 -10.22
N LEU A 8 30.39 1.79 -9.19
CA LEU A 8 30.89 3.14 -8.83
C LEU A 8 32.05 3.15 -7.82
N ALA A 9 32.33 2.02 -7.18
CA ALA A 9 33.49 1.85 -6.28
C ALA A 9 34.67 1.11 -6.96
N SER A 10 34.57 0.89 -8.27
CA SER A 10 35.57 0.19 -9.07
C SER A 10 36.60 1.16 -9.68
N GLU A 11 37.74 0.63 -10.10
CA GLU A 11 38.78 1.35 -10.87
C GLU A 11 38.24 2.03 -12.15
N TYR A 12 37.12 1.51 -12.67
CA TYR A 12 36.44 1.98 -13.86
C TYR A 12 35.64 3.28 -13.69
N ARG A 13 35.52 3.80 -12.45
CA ARG A 13 34.72 5.00 -12.16
C ARG A 13 35.10 6.20 -13.03
N HIS A 14 36.39 6.38 -13.32
CA HIS A 14 36.90 7.51 -14.11
C HIS A 14 36.39 7.52 -15.56
N HIS A 15 35.95 6.37 -16.07
CA HIS A 15 35.40 6.23 -17.42
C HIS A 15 33.87 6.42 -17.45
N ILE A 16 33.20 6.53 -16.30
CA ILE A 16 31.73 6.66 -16.22
C ILE A 16 31.36 8.14 -16.15
N LEU A 17 30.92 8.72 -17.27
CA LEU A 17 30.43 10.10 -17.33
C LEU A 17 29.05 10.26 -16.70
N LEU A 18 28.18 9.26 -16.88
CA LEU A 18 26.83 9.25 -16.33
C LEU A 18 26.47 7.83 -15.93
N TYR A 19 25.92 7.67 -14.72
CA TYR A 19 25.30 6.44 -14.26
C TYR A 19 23.90 6.74 -13.77
N GLN A 20 22.89 6.18 -14.44
CA GLN A 20 21.50 6.27 -14.02
C GLN A 20 20.88 4.88 -13.94
N ARG A 21 19.99 4.70 -12.97
CA ARG A 21 19.29 3.43 -12.76
C ARG A 21 17.80 3.69 -12.62
N PHE A 22 17.00 2.91 -13.34
CA PHE A 22 15.56 2.86 -13.18
C PHE A 22 15.09 1.42 -12.99
N VAL A 23 14.74 1.06 -11.75
CA VAL A 23 14.36 -0.30 -11.35
C VAL A 23 15.47 -1.30 -11.71
N ASP A 24 15.32 -2.05 -12.80
CA ASP A 24 16.26 -3.09 -13.24
C ASP A 24 17.15 -2.60 -14.40
N ASP A 25 16.77 -1.51 -15.08
CA ASP A 25 17.50 -0.97 -16.23
C ASP A 25 18.56 0.05 -15.77
N ILE A 26 19.77 -0.06 -16.35
CA ILE A 26 20.91 0.80 -16.04
C ILE A 26 21.36 1.49 -17.33
N LEU A 27 21.51 2.82 -17.27
CA LEU A 27 22.10 3.65 -18.31
C LEU A 27 23.49 4.10 -17.88
N VAL A 28 24.48 3.83 -18.73
CA VAL A 28 25.86 4.27 -18.55
C VAL A 28 26.31 5.06 -19.77
N ILE A 29 26.80 6.28 -19.56
CA ILE A 29 27.60 7.00 -20.57
C ILE A 29 29.06 6.73 -20.24
N TRP A 30 29.75 6.06 -21.16
CA TRP A 30 31.11 5.58 -21.00
C TRP A 30 32.09 6.36 -21.87
N GLN A 31 33.19 6.80 -21.27
CA GLN A 31 34.31 7.45 -21.92
C GLN A 31 35.56 6.58 -21.80
N GLY A 32 35.79 5.71 -22.79
CA GLY A 32 36.92 4.79 -22.81
C GLY A 32 36.75 3.70 -23.84
N ASP A 33 37.65 2.71 -23.82
CA ASP A 33 37.55 1.56 -24.71
C ASP A 33 36.37 0.66 -24.33
N VAL A 34 35.75 0.06 -25.35
CA VAL A 34 34.62 -0.87 -25.21
C VAL A 34 35.06 -2.15 -24.51
N LYS A 35 36.31 -2.60 -24.71
CA LYS A 35 36.87 -3.78 -24.04
C LYS A 35 36.89 -3.61 -22.53
N LEU A 36 37.38 -2.46 -22.06
CA LEU A 36 37.42 -2.13 -20.63
C LEU A 36 36.01 -2.09 -20.00
N PHE A 37 35.01 -1.62 -20.76
CA PHE A 37 33.62 -1.68 -20.33
C PHE A 37 33.10 -3.11 -20.20
N GLN A 38 33.44 -4.00 -21.15
CA GLN A 38 33.07 -5.41 -21.08
C GLN A 38 33.72 -6.12 -19.88
N GLU A 39 34.99 -5.85 -19.60
CA GLU A 39 35.71 -6.37 -18.43
C GLU A 39 35.04 -5.96 -17.11
N MET A 40 34.62 -4.69 -17.01
CA MET A 40 33.86 -4.19 -15.85
C MET A 40 32.56 -4.99 -15.64
N VAL A 41 31.82 -5.26 -16.72
CA VAL A 41 30.53 -5.98 -16.66
C VAL A 41 30.75 -7.44 -16.30
N GLU A 42 31.79 -8.08 -16.82
CA GLU A 42 32.17 -9.43 -16.44
C GLU A 42 32.54 -9.53 -14.97
N LYS A 43 33.34 -8.59 -14.46
CA LYS A 43 33.69 -8.52 -13.03
C LYS A 43 32.44 -8.37 -12.15
N ALA A 44 31.48 -7.54 -12.58
CA ALA A 44 30.20 -7.41 -11.90
C ALA A 44 29.41 -8.73 -11.90
N ASN A 45 29.37 -9.45 -13.03
CA ASN A 45 28.70 -10.74 -13.16
C ASN A 45 29.36 -11.84 -12.31
N ARG A 46 30.67 -11.80 -12.10
CA ARG A 46 31.38 -12.75 -11.22
C ARG A 46 31.15 -12.47 -9.73
N SER A 47 30.80 -11.23 -9.39
CA SER A 47 30.67 -10.81 -7.99
C SER A 47 29.40 -11.32 -7.28
N HIS A 48 28.39 -11.80 -8.03
CA HIS A 48 27.15 -12.31 -7.44
C HIS A 48 26.63 -13.56 -8.14
N PRO A 49 26.31 -14.65 -7.40
CA PRO A 49 25.96 -15.94 -8.01
C PRO A 49 24.61 -15.93 -8.76
N THR A 50 23.69 -15.02 -8.42
CA THR A 50 22.33 -15.02 -8.97
C THR A 50 21.99 -13.80 -9.84
N ILE A 51 22.84 -12.78 -9.90
CA ILE A 51 22.56 -11.55 -10.67
C ILE A 51 23.45 -11.56 -11.90
N ARG A 52 22.84 -11.43 -13.08
CA ARG A 52 23.55 -11.33 -14.36
C ARG A 52 23.11 -10.07 -15.09
N PHE A 53 24.08 -9.26 -15.48
CA PHE A 53 23.94 -8.07 -16.31
C PHE A 53 24.14 -8.44 -17.77
N THR A 54 23.19 -8.01 -18.60
CA THR A 54 23.26 -8.02 -20.06
C THR A 54 23.47 -6.60 -20.55
N THR A 55 24.31 -6.41 -21.57
CA THR A 55 24.67 -5.07 -22.07
C THR A 55 24.33 -4.89 -23.53
N GLU A 56 23.74 -3.74 -23.85
CA GLU A 56 23.57 -3.24 -25.22
C GLU A 56 24.49 -2.02 -25.37
N ILE A 57 25.42 -2.06 -26.32
CA ILE A 57 26.43 -1.01 -26.52
C ILE A 57 26.19 -0.37 -27.87
N ALA A 58 25.99 0.95 -27.89
CA ALA A 58 25.83 1.69 -29.13
C ALA A 58 26.59 3.02 -29.06
N LYS A 59 27.29 3.36 -30.16
CA LYS A 59 28.12 4.57 -30.25
C LYS A 59 27.32 5.83 -30.58
N LYS A 60 26.22 5.71 -31.32
CA LYS A 60 25.47 6.87 -31.83
C LYS A 60 24.02 6.91 -31.38
N LYS A 61 23.36 5.76 -31.27
CA LYS A 61 21.93 5.65 -31.01
C LYS A 61 21.65 4.51 -30.05
N LEU A 62 20.99 4.79 -28.92
CA LEU A 62 20.65 3.81 -27.90
C LEU A 62 19.21 4.02 -27.43
N HIS A 63 18.54 2.93 -27.06
CA HIS A 63 17.23 2.98 -26.45
C HIS A 63 17.32 2.76 -24.94
N PHE A 64 16.71 3.65 -24.16
CA PHE A 64 16.58 3.49 -22.72
C PHE A 64 15.15 3.76 -22.30
N LEU A 65 14.44 2.73 -21.82
CA LEU A 65 13.01 2.76 -21.51
C LEU A 65 12.16 3.22 -22.72
N ASP A 66 11.53 4.38 -22.61
CA ASP A 66 10.71 5.07 -23.59
C ASP A 66 11.47 6.20 -24.31
N ILE A 67 12.79 6.24 -24.20
CA ILE A 67 13.64 7.30 -24.76
C ILE A 67 14.59 6.70 -25.80
N GLU A 68 14.60 7.30 -26.98
CA GLU A 68 15.64 7.10 -27.98
C GLU A 68 16.65 8.22 -27.81
N MET A 69 17.89 7.87 -27.51
CA MET A 69 18.99 8.80 -27.31
C MET A 69 19.90 8.75 -28.54
N THR A 70 20.13 9.88 -29.19
CA THR A 70 21.10 10.05 -30.27
C THR A 70 22.17 11.06 -29.86
N ILE A 71 23.43 10.80 -30.23
CA ILE A 71 24.53 11.75 -30.03
C ILE A 71 24.68 12.56 -31.33
N GLU A 72 24.42 13.86 -31.25
CA GLU A 72 24.49 14.82 -32.35
C GLU A 72 25.29 16.04 -31.89
N GLU A 73 26.30 16.45 -32.66
CA GLU A 73 27.10 17.67 -32.40
C GLU A 73 27.66 17.81 -30.98
N GLY A 74 28.02 16.69 -30.34
CA GLY A 74 28.53 16.67 -28.96
C GLY A 74 27.45 16.77 -27.87
N GLY A 75 26.18 16.87 -28.24
CA GLY A 75 25.02 16.82 -27.35
C GLY A 75 24.22 15.52 -27.46
N ILE A 76 23.34 15.29 -26.48
CA ILE A 76 22.38 14.18 -26.51
C ILE A 76 21.01 14.72 -26.93
N VAL A 77 20.55 14.27 -28.09
CA VAL A 77 19.21 14.51 -28.58
C VAL A 77 18.33 13.33 -28.15
N THR A 78 17.18 13.63 -27.57
CA THR A 78 16.25 12.61 -27.09
C THR A 78 14.95 12.66 -27.86
N ASN A 79 14.39 11.49 -28.17
CA ASN A 79 13.12 11.31 -28.85
C ASN A 79 12.28 10.24 -28.15
N LEU A 80 10.97 10.25 -28.36
CA LEU A 80 10.08 9.23 -27.81
C LEU A 80 10.34 7.89 -28.53
N PHE A 81 10.80 6.89 -27.78
CA PHE A 81 10.97 5.53 -28.27
C PHE A 81 9.80 4.64 -27.87
N ARG A 82 9.49 3.68 -28.74
CA ARG A 82 8.50 2.66 -28.47
C ARG A 82 8.99 1.31 -28.96
N LYS A 83 8.94 0.31 -28.09
CA LYS A 83 9.32 -1.06 -28.45
C LYS A 83 8.41 -1.58 -29.57
N PRO A 84 8.93 -2.30 -30.57
CA PRO A 84 8.12 -2.89 -31.66
C PRO A 84 7.00 -3.80 -31.15
N THR A 85 7.18 -4.42 -29.99
CA THR A 85 6.21 -5.30 -29.33
C THR A 85 5.09 -4.55 -28.59
N ASP A 86 5.17 -3.23 -28.48
CA ASP A 86 4.23 -2.44 -27.70
C ASP A 86 2.88 -2.31 -28.45
N ARG A 87 1.89 -3.07 -27.98
CA ARG A 87 0.51 -3.01 -28.46
C ARG A 87 -0.17 -1.73 -28.02
N ASN A 88 -1.15 -1.23 -28.78
CA ASN A 88 -1.86 -0.01 -28.41
C ASN A 88 -2.74 -0.21 -27.14
N ASN A 89 -2.10 -0.16 -25.97
CA ASN A 89 -2.71 -0.38 -24.65
C ASN A 89 -3.34 0.91 -24.07
N LEU A 90 -3.57 1.92 -24.91
CA LEU A 90 -4.28 3.13 -24.51
C LEU A 90 -5.73 2.80 -24.17
N LEU A 91 -6.27 3.55 -23.21
CA LEU A 91 -7.61 3.34 -22.70
C LEU A 91 -8.66 3.75 -23.74
N HIS A 92 -9.59 2.84 -24.08
CA HIS A 92 -10.69 3.14 -25.01
C HIS A 92 -11.68 4.15 -24.41
N THR A 93 -12.24 5.04 -25.23
CA THR A 93 -13.20 6.08 -24.77
C THR A 93 -14.51 5.49 -24.24
N GLY A 94 -14.98 4.39 -24.83
CA GLY A 94 -16.14 3.63 -24.34
C GLY A 94 -15.90 2.80 -23.07
N SER A 95 -14.69 2.82 -22.50
CA SER A 95 -14.42 2.07 -21.26
C SER A 95 -15.12 2.70 -20.06
N PHE A 96 -15.47 1.87 -19.06
CA PHE A 96 -16.16 2.34 -17.85
C PHE A 96 -15.20 2.99 -16.85
N HIS A 97 -14.64 4.14 -17.22
CA HIS A 97 -13.77 4.96 -16.40
C HIS A 97 -14.35 6.36 -16.20
N ASN A 98 -13.86 7.07 -15.19
CA ASN A 98 -14.25 8.45 -14.99
C ASN A 98 -13.87 9.28 -16.24
N PRO A 99 -14.80 10.06 -16.84
CA PRO A 99 -14.51 10.85 -18.03
C PRO A 99 -13.34 11.81 -17.88
N LYS A 100 -13.12 12.36 -16.67
CA LYS A 100 -11.98 13.23 -16.38
C LYS A 100 -10.66 12.48 -16.56
N CYS A 101 -10.64 11.19 -16.20
CA CYS A 101 -9.47 10.33 -16.43
C CYS A 101 -9.26 10.10 -17.93
N ILE A 102 -10.31 9.69 -18.66
CA ILE A 102 -10.25 9.46 -20.12
C ILE A 102 -9.74 10.70 -20.85
N LYS A 103 -10.31 11.89 -20.56
CA LYS A 103 -9.91 13.16 -21.16
C LYS A 103 -8.49 13.60 -20.78
N GLY A 104 -8.01 13.22 -19.59
CA GLY A 104 -6.67 13.58 -19.11
C GLY A 104 -5.53 12.76 -19.71
N ILE A 105 -5.80 11.53 -20.17
CA ILE A 105 -4.78 10.62 -20.70
C ILE A 105 -4.06 11.21 -21.93
N PRO A 106 -4.74 11.74 -22.97
CA PRO A 106 -4.07 12.35 -24.12
C PRO A 106 -3.14 13.48 -23.73
N LYS A 107 -3.62 14.43 -22.90
CA LYS A 107 -2.81 15.55 -22.41
C LYS A 107 -1.57 15.07 -21.67
N GLY A 108 -1.70 14.03 -20.82
CA GLY A 108 -0.58 13.44 -20.10
C GLY A 108 0.47 12.79 -21.02
N GLN A 109 0.06 12.08 -22.08
CA GLN A 109 0.99 11.46 -23.03
C GLN A 109 1.67 12.50 -23.93
N LEU A 110 0.96 13.54 -24.35
CA LEU A 110 1.53 14.64 -25.12
C LEU A 110 2.54 15.43 -24.30
N LEU A 111 2.22 15.78 -23.05
CA LEU A 111 3.17 16.44 -22.13
C LEU A 111 4.42 15.60 -21.89
N ARG A 112 4.28 14.26 -21.82
CA ARG A 112 5.41 13.34 -21.73
C ARG A 112 6.26 13.37 -23.02
N ALA A 113 5.62 13.31 -24.19
CA ALA A 113 6.32 13.40 -25.46
C ALA A 113 7.08 14.73 -25.59
N ARG A 114 6.46 15.85 -25.19
CA ARG A 114 7.07 17.19 -25.18
C ARG A 114 8.27 17.28 -24.25
N ARG A 115 8.21 16.63 -23.08
CA ARG A 115 9.33 16.57 -22.13
C ARG A 115 10.52 15.77 -22.70
N ILE A 116 10.22 14.66 -23.36
CA ILE A 116 11.23 13.73 -23.89
C ILE A 116 11.88 14.28 -25.16
N ALA A 117 11.12 14.82 -26.10
CA ALA A 117 11.64 15.33 -27.36
C ALA A 117 12.57 16.54 -27.13
N SER A 118 13.82 16.47 -27.60
CA SER A 118 14.74 17.61 -27.54
C SER A 118 14.48 18.65 -28.63
N LYS A 119 13.95 18.22 -29.79
CA LYS A 119 13.68 19.07 -30.96
C LYS A 119 12.17 19.11 -31.26
N GLU A 120 11.71 20.19 -31.88
CA GLU A 120 10.31 20.36 -32.28
C GLU A 120 9.84 19.28 -33.26
N GLU A 121 10.67 18.91 -34.23
CA GLU A 121 10.31 17.88 -35.22
C GLU A 121 10.10 16.51 -34.56
N GLY A 122 10.87 16.24 -33.49
CA GLY A 122 10.73 15.04 -32.67
C GLY A 122 9.39 14.99 -31.95
N TYR A 123 8.95 16.12 -31.38
CA TYR A 123 7.64 16.25 -30.77
C TYR A 123 6.52 16.10 -31.81
N ASP A 124 6.60 16.80 -32.94
CA ASP A 124 5.57 16.76 -33.98
C ASP A 124 5.40 15.35 -34.57
N LYS A 125 6.49 14.60 -34.74
CA LYS A 125 6.45 13.19 -35.13
C LYS A 125 5.76 12.33 -34.06
N ALA A 126 6.14 12.49 -32.80
CA ALA A 126 5.54 11.74 -31.69
C ALA A 126 4.06 12.07 -31.50
N ALA A 127 3.68 13.34 -31.61
CA ALA A 127 2.30 13.81 -31.50
C ALA A 127 1.42 13.23 -32.62
N ARG A 128 1.90 13.21 -33.87
CA ARG A 128 1.19 12.56 -35.00
C ARG A 128 0.96 11.07 -34.75
N THR A 129 1.99 10.34 -34.29
CA THR A 129 1.85 8.92 -33.95
C THR A 129 0.87 8.70 -32.80
N LEU A 130 0.93 9.52 -31.75
CA LEU A 130 0.00 9.45 -30.62
C LEU A 130 -1.43 9.75 -31.04
N LYS A 131 -1.64 10.76 -31.90
CA LYS A 131 -2.96 11.13 -32.44
C LYS A 131 -3.61 9.93 -33.13
N GLY A 132 -2.92 9.30 -34.07
CA GLY A 132 -3.45 8.11 -34.78
C GLY A 132 -3.88 7.00 -33.81
N ARG A 133 -3.05 6.74 -32.79
CA ARG A 133 -3.33 5.72 -31.77
C ARG A 133 -4.49 6.07 -30.85
N PHE A 134 -4.70 7.35 -30.54
CA PHE A 134 -5.87 7.78 -29.79
C PHE A 134 -7.13 7.71 -30.67
N MET A 135 -7.04 8.02 -31.95
CA MET A 135 -8.16 7.87 -32.89
C MET A 135 -8.61 6.41 -32.98
N GLU A 136 -7.67 5.45 -33.07
CA GLU A 136 -7.97 4.00 -32.99
C GLU A 136 -8.71 3.58 -31.71
N LYS A 137 -8.64 4.38 -30.65
CA LYS A 137 -9.31 4.14 -29.36
C LYS A 137 -10.59 4.95 -29.16
N GLY A 138 -11.09 5.57 -30.24
CA GLY A 138 -12.36 6.30 -30.26
C GLY A 138 -12.28 7.71 -29.69
N TYR A 139 -11.10 8.34 -29.64
CA TYR A 139 -10.96 9.74 -29.25
C TYR A 139 -11.23 10.66 -30.46
N ALA A 140 -12.00 11.73 -30.23
CA ALA A 140 -12.36 12.66 -31.29
C ALA A 140 -11.13 13.45 -31.79
N PRO A 141 -10.90 13.54 -33.11
CA PRO A 141 -9.70 14.17 -33.69
C PRO A 141 -9.58 15.64 -33.33
N TYR A 142 -10.67 16.40 -33.41
CA TYR A 142 -10.68 17.84 -33.06
C TYR A 142 -10.17 18.11 -31.64
N GLY A 143 -10.60 17.30 -30.67
CA GLY A 143 -10.15 17.44 -29.28
C GLY A 143 -8.68 17.09 -29.08
N LEU A 144 -8.13 16.19 -29.90
CA LEU A 144 -6.71 15.84 -29.89
C LEU A 144 -5.88 16.94 -30.53
N ASP A 145 -6.32 17.50 -31.66
CA ASP A 145 -5.62 18.59 -32.36
C ASP A 145 -5.47 19.81 -31.46
N LYS A 146 -6.57 20.23 -30.82
CA LYS A 146 -6.51 21.31 -29.84
C LYS A 146 -5.50 21.04 -28.71
N LEU A 147 -5.45 19.81 -28.21
CA LEU A 147 -4.51 19.43 -27.14
C LEU A 147 -3.05 19.38 -27.62
N ILE A 148 -2.81 19.02 -28.88
CA ILE A 148 -1.47 18.99 -29.47
C ILE A 148 -0.92 20.41 -29.55
N GLU A 149 -1.73 21.36 -30.05
CA GLU A 149 -1.37 22.78 -30.12
C GLU A 149 -1.18 23.36 -28.71
N GLU A 150 -2.12 23.13 -27.79
CA GLU A 150 -2.00 23.57 -26.39
C GLU A 150 -0.71 23.11 -25.71
N VAL A 151 -0.23 21.89 -26.02
CA VAL A 151 1.00 21.34 -25.43
C VAL A 151 2.26 21.79 -26.17
N LYS A 152 2.15 22.10 -27.47
CA LYS A 152 3.25 22.59 -28.29
C LYS A 152 3.76 23.94 -27.79
N GLU A 153 2.83 24.82 -27.42
CA GLU A 153 3.10 26.15 -26.86
C GLU A 153 3.84 26.12 -25.51
N ILE A 154 3.83 25.00 -24.79
CA ILE A 154 4.49 24.91 -23.49
C ILE A 154 6.00 24.68 -23.71
N PRO A 155 6.88 25.57 -23.18
CA PRO A 155 8.32 25.39 -23.27
C PRO A 155 8.78 24.12 -22.56
N ARG A 156 9.72 23.40 -23.18
CA ARG A 156 10.23 22.14 -22.64
C ARG A 156 10.93 22.35 -21.29
N GLU A 157 11.62 23.47 -21.12
CA GLU A 157 12.36 23.85 -19.92
C GLU A 157 11.44 23.93 -18.71
N GLU A 158 10.20 24.38 -18.90
CA GLU A 158 9.20 24.42 -17.84
C GLU A 158 8.78 23.01 -17.42
N LEU A 159 8.64 22.08 -18.38
CA LEU A 159 8.24 20.70 -18.12
C LEU A 159 9.33 19.84 -17.46
N LEU A 160 10.59 20.26 -17.55
CA LEU A 160 11.74 19.61 -16.93
C LEU A 160 11.97 20.03 -15.47
N LYS A 161 11.47 21.20 -15.07
CA LYS A 161 11.58 21.69 -13.69
C LYS A 161 10.88 20.71 -12.73
N ALA A 162 11.54 20.44 -11.61
CA ALA A 162 10.94 19.66 -10.53
C ALA A 162 9.71 20.42 -10.01
N LYS A 163 8.57 19.73 -9.92
CA LYS A 163 7.38 20.34 -9.30
C LYS A 163 7.67 20.57 -7.83
N GLU A 164 7.48 21.81 -7.37
CA GLU A 164 7.50 22.15 -5.96
C GLU A 164 6.52 21.26 -5.19
N SER A 165 6.84 20.98 -3.93
CA SER A 165 5.97 20.22 -3.03
C SER A 165 4.60 20.88 -3.01
N ARG A 166 3.57 20.18 -3.49
CA ARG A 166 2.20 20.69 -3.50
C ARG A 166 1.83 21.13 -2.09
N VAL A 167 1.33 22.35 -1.96
CA VAL A 167 0.73 22.86 -0.72
C VAL A 167 -0.29 21.83 -0.22
N ARG A 168 -0.25 21.52 1.09
CA ARG A 168 -1.22 20.59 1.69
C ARG A 168 -2.63 21.10 1.42
N GLN A 169 -3.37 20.33 0.65
CA GLN A 169 -4.75 20.68 0.33
C GLN A 169 -5.63 20.42 1.56
N GLU A 170 -6.28 21.47 2.06
CA GLU A 170 -7.16 21.38 3.25
C GLU A 170 -8.49 20.66 2.96
N ARG A 171 -8.82 20.47 1.68
CA ARG A 171 -10.06 19.80 1.27
C ARG A 171 -9.98 18.30 1.51
N ILE A 172 -10.95 17.79 2.27
CA ILE A 172 -11.05 16.35 2.56
C ILE A 172 -11.49 15.60 1.29
N PRO A 173 -10.81 14.49 0.94
CA PRO A 173 -11.24 13.65 -0.16
C PRO A 173 -12.41 12.74 0.25
N PHE A 174 -13.53 12.85 -0.46
CA PHE A 174 -14.61 11.86 -0.43
C PHE A 174 -14.27 10.74 -1.40
N VAL A 175 -13.94 9.57 -0.86
CA VAL A 175 -13.45 8.43 -1.63
C VAL A 175 -14.55 7.38 -1.82
N SER A 176 -15.03 7.22 -3.05
CA SER A 176 -16.06 6.23 -3.41
C SER A 176 -15.66 5.38 -4.62
N GLN A 177 -16.44 4.35 -4.96
CA GLN A 177 -16.23 3.58 -6.20
C GLN A 177 -16.89 4.29 -7.38
N PHE A 178 -16.22 4.33 -8.54
CA PHE A 178 -16.84 4.85 -9.76
C PHE A 178 -17.94 3.91 -10.26
N GLY A 179 -19.15 4.45 -10.39
CA GLY A 179 -20.37 3.75 -10.81
C GLY A 179 -21.24 4.66 -11.67
N LYS A 180 -22.36 4.12 -12.17
CA LYS A 180 -23.27 4.86 -13.06
C LYS A 180 -23.82 6.12 -12.40
N GLN A 181 -24.20 5.99 -11.12
CA GLN A 181 -24.79 7.03 -10.28
C GLN A 181 -23.76 8.01 -9.68
N SER A 182 -22.46 7.80 -9.93
CA SER A 182 -21.42 8.60 -9.26
C SER A 182 -21.51 10.08 -9.59
N ARG A 183 -21.90 10.43 -10.82
CA ARG A 183 -21.99 11.83 -11.25
C ARG A 183 -23.18 12.52 -10.60
N GLU A 184 -24.30 11.82 -10.52
CA GLU A 184 -25.53 12.26 -9.88
C GLU A 184 -25.29 12.48 -8.39
N ILE A 185 -24.63 11.53 -7.73
CA ILE A 185 -24.24 11.66 -6.31
C ILE A 185 -23.33 12.87 -6.10
N GLU A 186 -22.30 13.06 -6.94
CA GLU A 186 -21.41 14.22 -6.86
C GLU A 186 -22.18 15.54 -7.10
N SER A 187 -23.13 15.54 -8.03
CA SER A 187 -23.97 16.71 -8.32
C SER A 187 -24.90 17.05 -7.15
N ILE A 188 -25.58 16.06 -6.58
CA ILE A 188 -26.49 16.23 -5.44
C ILE A 188 -25.74 16.76 -4.22
N ILE A 189 -24.61 16.15 -3.87
CA ILE A 189 -23.82 16.57 -2.71
C ILE A 189 -23.29 17.99 -2.88
N LYS A 190 -22.86 18.38 -4.08
CA LYS A 190 -22.45 19.77 -4.35
C LYS A 190 -23.63 20.74 -4.30
N LYS A 191 -24.77 20.38 -4.87
CA LYS A 191 -25.99 21.19 -4.89
C LYS A 191 -26.49 21.49 -3.49
N TYR A 192 -26.53 20.48 -2.62
CA TYR A 192 -27.02 20.60 -1.24
C TYR A 192 -25.89 20.82 -0.22
N TRP A 193 -24.66 21.11 -0.67
CA TRP A 193 -23.54 21.37 0.23
C TRP A 193 -23.82 22.49 1.25
N PRO A 194 -24.47 23.62 0.89
CA PRO A 194 -24.78 24.67 1.86
C PRO A 194 -25.62 24.18 3.04
N ILE A 195 -26.54 23.24 2.79
CA ILE A 195 -27.37 22.64 3.83
C ILE A 195 -26.55 21.66 4.67
N LEU A 196 -25.74 20.82 4.01
CA LEU A 196 -24.87 19.84 4.68
C LEU A 196 -23.80 20.52 5.55
N SER A 197 -23.33 21.71 5.18
CA SER A 197 -22.36 22.48 5.96
C SER A 197 -22.93 23.10 7.24
N THR A 198 -24.25 23.18 7.38
CA THR A 198 -24.92 23.67 8.60
C THR A 198 -24.86 22.64 9.73
N ASP A 199 -24.69 21.35 9.39
CA ASP A 199 -24.55 20.30 10.39
C ASP A 199 -23.24 20.48 11.19
N LYS A 200 -23.35 20.53 12.52
CA LYS A 200 -22.22 20.78 13.43
C LYS A 200 -21.15 19.70 13.34
N ALA A 201 -21.53 18.44 13.09
CA ALA A 201 -20.57 17.35 12.99
C ALA A 201 -19.80 17.41 11.66
N LEU A 202 -20.49 17.66 10.54
CA LEU A 202 -19.87 17.80 9.22
C LEU A 202 -19.03 19.07 9.10
N SER A 203 -19.47 20.20 9.64
CA SER A 203 -18.74 21.46 9.61
C SER A 203 -17.39 21.39 10.32
N ASN A 204 -17.33 20.66 11.45
CA ASN A 204 -16.09 20.40 12.18
C ASN A 204 -15.09 19.54 11.39
N ILE A 205 -15.58 18.68 10.49
CA ILE A 205 -14.75 17.77 9.69
C ILE A 205 -14.37 18.44 8.37
N CYS A 206 -15.35 18.88 7.59
CA CYS A 206 -15.20 19.41 6.24
C CYS A 206 -15.50 20.92 6.20
N LYS A 207 -14.46 21.76 6.31
CA LYS A 207 -14.59 23.23 6.15
C LYS A 207 -15.06 23.67 4.76
N GLN A 208 -14.83 22.84 3.75
CA GLN A 208 -15.18 23.08 2.35
C GLN A 208 -15.81 21.83 1.74
N ALA A 209 -16.51 22.00 0.61
CA ALA A 209 -17.08 20.87 -0.13
C ALA A 209 -16.00 19.82 -0.42
N PRO A 210 -16.25 18.53 -0.11
CA PRO A 210 -15.24 17.50 -0.23
C PRO A 210 -14.80 17.33 -1.68
N MET A 211 -13.55 16.90 -1.86
CA MET A 211 -13.04 16.54 -3.17
C MET A 211 -13.49 15.11 -3.51
N PHE A 212 -14.21 14.94 -4.62
CA PHE A 212 -14.61 13.61 -5.06
C PHE A 212 -13.44 12.86 -5.70
N CYS A 213 -13.08 11.73 -5.11
CA CYS A 213 -12.06 10.82 -5.60
C CYS A 213 -12.67 9.44 -5.82
N TYR A 214 -12.48 8.89 -7.02
CA TYR A 214 -13.07 7.60 -7.36
C TYR A 214 -12.03 6.50 -7.43
N LYS A 215 -12.30 5.40 -6.72
CA LYS A 215 -11.60 4.12 -6.86
C LYS A 215 -12.22 3.30 -7.98
N ARG A 216 -11.42 2.43 -8.60
CA ARG A 216 -11.91 1.43 -9.55
C ARG A 216 -12.91 0.50 -8.84
N GLY A 217 -14.07 0.27 -9.46
CA GLY A 217 -15.01 -0.75 -9.00
C GLY A 217 -14.46 -2.17 -9.17
N LYS A 218 -15.05 -3.15 -8.47
CA LYS A 218 -14.71 -4.57 -8.66
C LYS A 218 -15.23 -5.06 -10.01
N SER A 219 -14.31 -5.42 -10.90
CA SER A 219 -14.63 -6.04 -12.19
C SER A 219 -15.01 -7.51 -12.05
N ILE A 220 -15.55 -8.12 -13.11
CA ILE A 220 -15.80 -9.57 -13.17
C ILE A 220 -14.51 -10.34 -12.93
N LYS A 221 -13.39 -9.90 -13.55
CA LYS A 221 -12.06 -10.47 -13.30
C LYS A 221 -11.70 -10.47 -11.81
N ASP A 222 -11.99 -9.39 -11.09
CA ASP A 222 -11.69 -9.30 -9.65
C ASP A 222 -12.57 -10.25 -8.81
N LYS A 223 -13.72 -10.68 -9.35
CA LYS A 223 -14.60 -11.67 -8.70
C LYS A 223 -14.18 -13.10 -9.04
N LEU A 224 -13.84 -13.37 -10.30
CA LEU A 224 -13.53 -14.71 -10.81
C LEU A 224 -12.07 -15.12 -10.58
N CYS A 225 -11.13 -14.21 -10.83
CA CYS A 225 -9.70 -14.45 -10.67
C CYS A 225 -9.27 -13.93 -9.30
N LYS A 226 -9.46 -14.74 -8.26
CA LYS A 226 -8.73 -14.51 -7.01
C LYS A 226 -7.28 -14.89 -7.25
N ALA A 227 -6.35 -13.96 -6.98
CA ALA A 227 -4.92 -14.25 -7.05
C ALA A 227 -4.49 -15.38 -6.08
N GLU A 228 -5.33 -15.64 -5.09
CA GLU A 228 -5.23 -16.74 -4.13
C GLU A 228 -6.36 -17.73 -4.36
N LEU A 229 -6.02 -19.00 -4.53
CA LEU A 229 -6.98 -20.08 -4.33
C LEU A 229 -7.33 -20.09 -2.84
N GLU A 230 -8.61 -19.93 -2.49
CA GLU A 230 -9.07 -20.13 -1.11
C GLU A 230 -8.89 -21.60 -0.75
N THR A 231 -7.71 -21.97 -0.27
CA THR A 231 -7.53 -23.26 0.39
C THR A 231 -8.43 -23.19 1.62
N LYS A 232 -9.56 -23.90 1.59
CA LYS A 232 -10.40 -24.12 2.77
C LYS A 232 -9.57 -24.94 3.75
N CYS A 233 -8.71 -24.27 4.51
CA CYS A 233 -8.01 -24.89 5.62
C CYS A 233 -9.10 -25.28 6.61
N ARG A 234 -9.47 -26.57 6.63
CA ARG A 234 -10.42 -27.12 7.60
C ARG A 234 -9.92 -26.69 8.98
N MET A 235 -10.83 -26.17 9.81
CA MET A 235 -10.49 -25.76 11.16
C MET A 235 -10.00 -26.99 11.91
N GLN A 236 -8.70 -27.10 12.13
CA GLN A 236 -8.11 -28.22 12.87
C GLN A 236 -8.51 -28.08 14.33
N THR A 237 -9.34 -29.00 14.80
CA THR A 237 -9.80 -29.08 16.19
C THR A 237 -9.04 -30.17 16.92
N ILE A 238 -8.90 -29.99 18.25
CA ILE A 238 -8.37 -31.03 19.13
C ILE A 238 -9.37 -32.20 19.24
N PHE A 239 -10.67 -31.92 19.07
CA PHE A 239 -11.74 -32.90 19.17
C PHE A 239 -12.26 -33.29 17.79
N HIS A 240 -12.62 -34.57 17.60
CA HIS A 240 -13.16 -35.12 16.35
C HIS A 240 -14.59 -34.63 15.99
N SER A 241 -15.17 -33.74 16.79
CA SER A 241 -16.49 -33.14 16.55
C SER A 241 -16.44 -31.98 15.55
N THR A 242 -17.60 -31.55 15.05
CA THR A 242 -17.73 -30.35 14.22
C THR A 242 -17.12 -29.12 14.93
N PRO A 243 -16.21 -28.37 14.28
CA PRO A 243 -15.54 -27.23 14.91
C PRO A 243 -16.52 -26.14 15.32
N GLN A 244 -16.64 -25.93 16.63
CA GLN A 244 -17.38 -24.77 17.15
C GLN A 244 -16.51 -23.52 17.01
N VAL A 245 -17.13 -22.40 16.66
CA VAL A 245 -16.44 -21.12 16.52
C VAL A 245 -16.26 -20.48 17.91
N GLY A 246 -15.06 -19.99 18.21
CA GLY A 246 -14.72 -19.35 19.48
C GLY A 246 -13.34 -19.72 20.02
N THR A 247 -13.09 -19.29 21.24
CA THR A 247 -11.89 -19.67 22.00
C THR A 247 -12.25 -20.74 23.03
N PHE A 248 -11.47 -21.83 23.06
CA PHE A 248 -11.72 -22.99 23.91
C PHE A 248 -10.51 -23.33 24.78
N PRO A 249 -10.73 -23.86 25.99
CA PRO A 249 -9.65 -24.36 26.83
C PRO A 249 -9.00 -25.58 26.18
N CYS A 250 -7.68 -25.71 26.32
CA CYS A 250 -6.94 -26.91 25.90
C CYS A 250 -6.92 -28.00 26.98
N LEU A 251 -7.65 -27.82 28.08
CA LEU A 251 -7.85 -28.70 29.25
C LEU A 251 -6.59 -29.09 30.05
N ASN A 252 -5.39 -28.89 29.52
CA ASN A 252 -4.12 -29.21 30.19
C ASN A 252 -3.34 -27.95 30.60
N CYS A 253 -4.03 -26.83 30.90
CA CYS A 253 -3.35 -25.55 31.14
C CYS A 253 -3.99 -24.66 32.22
N VAL A 254 -3.17 -24.07 33.10
CA VAL A 254 -3.63 -23.12 34.15
C VAL A 254 -4.26 -21.86 33.54
N CYS A 255 -3.79 -21.41 32.37
CA CYS A 255 -4.34 -20.23 31.69
C CYS A 255 -5.79 -20.42 31.25
N CYS A 256 -6.22 -21.66 31.08
CA CYS A 256 -7.49 -22.05 30.49
C CYS A 256 -8.68 -21.78 31.43
N SER A 257 -8.44 -21.65 32.73
CA SER A 257 -9.42 -21.25 33.74
C SER A 257 -10.04 -19.87 33.48
N SER A 258 -9.27 -18.98 32.84
CA SER A 258 -9.66 -17.59 32.58
C SER A 258 -10.24 -17.35 31.18
N VAL A 259 -10.53 -18.42 30.40
CA VAL A 259 -11.01 -18.30 29.02
C VAL A 259 -12.46 -17.84 28.96
N ILE A 260 -12.75 -16.85 28.12
CA ILE A 260 -14.11 -16.49 27.72
C ILE A 260 -14.50 -17.42 26.57
N LYS A 261 -15.44 -18.33 26.85
CA LYS A 261 -16.00 -19.27 25.87
C LYS A 261 -17.17 -18.61 25.15
N GLY A 262 -17.28 -18.81 23.84
CA GLY A 262 -18.45 -18.36 23.08
C GLY A 262 -18.16 -18.01 21.63
N LYS A 263 -19.24 -17.94 20.85
CA LYS A 263 -19.23 -17.57 19.42
C LYS A 263 -19.17 -16.05 19.20
N TYR A 264 -19.47 -15.27 20.23
CA TYR A 264 -19.50 -13.82 20.17
C TYR A 264 -19.07 -13.18 21.49
N ILE A 265 -18.69 -11.92 21.44
CA ILE A 265 -18.54 -11.04 22.60
C ILE A 265 -19.44 -9.82 22.42
N SER A 266 -19.89 -9.21 23.51
CA SER A 266 -20.55 -7.91 23.47
C SER A 266 -19.49 -6.81 23.36
N HIS A 267 -19.71 -5.83 22.49
CA HIS A 267 -18.84 -4.68 22.37
C HIS A 267 -18.77 -3.93 23.71
N PRO A 268 -17.57 -3.60 24.23
CA PRO A 268 -17.40 -3.10 25.60
C PRO A 268 -18.16 -1.78 25.86
N THR A 269 -18.18 -0.86 24.90
CA THR A 269 -18.88 0.44 25.03
C THR A 269 -20.27 0.48 24.39
N LYS A 270 -20.45 -0.13 23.21
CA LYS A 270 -21.67 -0.04 22.38
C LYS A 270 -22.64 -1.22 22.53
N GLY A 271 -22.27 -2.28 23.25
CA GLY A 271 -23.15 -3.42 23.56
C GLY A 271 -23.49 -4.40 22.42
N TYR A 272 -23.33 -4.03 21.15
CA TYR A 272 -23.66 -4.93 20.03
C TYR A 272 -22.77 -6.19 19.97
N LYS A 273 -23.30 -7.28 19.40
CA LYS A 273 -22.60 -8.57 19.33
C LYS A 273 -21.51 -8.58 18.25
N VAL A 274 -20.30 -8.98 18.62
CA VAL A 274 -19.15 -9.19 17.72
C VAL A 274 -18.90 -10.67 17.57
N ASN A 275 -19.21 -11.22 16.38
CA ASN A 275 -19.05 -12.65 16.08
C ASN A 275 -17.59 -13.03 15.79
N MET A 276 -17.15 -14.12 16.41
CA MET A 276 -15.88 -14.77 16.11
C MET A 276 -16.00 -15.55 14.80
N LYS A 277 -14.87 -15.81 14.13
CA LYS A 277 -14.81 -16.53 12.83
C LYS A 277 -13.76 -17.63 12.80
N HIS A 278 -13.25 -18.01 13.96
CA HIS A 278 -12.13 -18.94 14.10
C HIS A 278 -12.39 -19.88 15.27
N TYR A 279 -11.64 -20.98 15.28
CA TYR A 279 -11.47 -21.86 16.42
C TYR A 279 -10.06 -21.61 16.92
N ALA A 280 -9.94 -21.26 18.19
CA ALA A 280 -8.66 -21.02 18.82
C ALA A 280 -8.60 -21.68 20.20
N THR A 281 -7.40 -22.02 20.62
CA THR A 281 -7.12 -22.54 21.96
C THR A 281 -5.93 -21.80 22.56
N CYS A 282 -5.57 -22.18 23.79
CA CYS A 282 -4.38 -21.71 24.49
C CYS A 282 -3.08 -21.92 23.68
N ASN A 283 -3.05 -22.89 22.76
CA ASN A 283 -1.87 -23.25 21.97
C ASN A 283 -1.81 -22.51 20.63
N THR A 284 -2.89 -21.82 20.23
CA THR A 284 -2.91 -21.11 18.95
C THR A 284 -1.90 -19.97 18.96
N SER A 285 -1.11 -19.88 17.91
CA SER A 285 -0.07 -18.87 17.70
C SER A 285 -0.51 -17.84 16.65
N SER A 286 0.12 -16.66 16.67
CA SER A 286 -0.13 -15.59 15.68
C SER A 286 -1.57 -15.12 15.68
N VAL A 287 -1.95 -14.56 16.81
CA VAL A 287 -3.31 -14.12 17.05
C VAL A 287 -3.35 -12.68 17.55
N VAL A 288 -4.52 -12.07 17.39
CA VAL A 288 -4.95 -10.92 18.17
C VAL A 288 -5.86 -11.44 19.28
N TYR A 289 -5.54 -11.10 20.52
CA TYR A 289 -6.28 -11.50 21.71
C TYR A 289 -6.84 -10.30 22.45
N LEU A 290 -7.86 -10.57 23.26
CA LEU A 290 -8.51 -9.63 24.15
C LEU A 290 -8.29 -10.07 25.59
N LEU A 291 -7.96 -9.12 26.46
CA LEU A 291 -8.05 -9.27 27.91
C LEU A 291 -9.21 -8.41 28.43
N LYS A 292 -10.03 -8.98 29.30
CA LYS A 292 -11.17 -8.32 29.93
C LYS A 292 -10.91 -8.18 31.43
N CYS A 293 -11.00 -6.94 31.90
CA CYS A 293 -10.93 -6.57 33.30
C CYS A 293 -12.30 -6.80 33.98
N PRO A 294 -12.35 -7.11 35.30
CA PRO A 294 -13.60 -7.13 36.06
C PRO A 294 -14.43 -5.84 35.95
N CYS A 295 -13.79 -4.67 35.82
CA CYS A 295 -14.49 -3.38 35.64
C CYS A 295 -15.12 -3.19 34.24
N GLY A 296 -15.01 -4.18 33.35
CA GLY A 296 -15.58 -4.15 32.00
C GLY A 296 -14.66 -3.58 30.92
N LYS A 297 -13.59 -2.86 31.30
CA LYS A 297 -12.58 -2.37 30.35
C LYS A 297 -11.83 -3.53 29.67
N VAL A 298 -11.40 -3.29 28.43
CA VAL A 298 -10.71 -4.30 27.62
C VAL A 298 -9.36 -3.81 27.12
N TYR A 299 -8.43 -4.75 26.98
CA TYR A 299 -7.13 -4.56 26.34
C TYR A 299 -7.05 -5.46 25.10
N ILE A 300 -6.55 -4.92 24.00
CA ILE A 300 -6.25 -5.68 22.78
C ILE A 300 -4.75 -5.79 22.62
N GLY A 301 -4.26 -7.00 22.37
CA GLY A 301 -2.86 -7.27 22.09
C GLY A 301 -2.69 -8.28 20.97
N GLN A 302 -1.49 -8.34 20.40
CA GLN A 302 -1.08 -9.42 19.49
C GLN A 302 0.03 -10.30 20.06
N THR A 303 0.14 -11.52 19.55
CA THR A 303 1.28 -12.40 19.80
C THR A 303 1.56 -13.28 18.58
N SER A 304 2.82 -13.38 18.17
CA SER A 304 3.27 -14.38 17.20
C SER A 304 3.42 -15.78 17.84
N ARG A 305 3.80 -15.83 19.11
CA ARG A 305 3.92 -17.03 19.96
C ARG A 305 2.55 -17.57 20.39
N SER A 306 2.54 -18.72 21.07
CA SER A 306 1.31 -19.32 21.61
C SER A 306 0.62 -18.39 22.61
N VAL A 307 -0.71 -18.37 22.61
CA VAL A 307 -1.50 -17.51 23.52
C VAL A 307 -1.15 -17.77 24.99
N LYS A 308 -0.98 -19.04 25.38
CA LYS A 308 -0.71 -19.43 26.76
C LYS A 308 0.53 -18.74 27.34
N GLU A 309 1.60 -18.60 26.55
CA GLU A 309 2.83 -17.92 26.99
C GLU A 309 2.56 -16.45 27.26
N ARG A 310 1.85 -15.79 26.34
CA ARG A 310 1.52 -14.37 26.50
C ARG A 310 0.59 -14.10 27.68
N ILE A 311 -0.38 -14.98 27.94
CA ILE A 311 -1.27 -14.86 29.10
C ILE A 311 -0.51 -15.10 30.42
N LYS A 312 0.46 -16.02 30.45
CA LYS A 312 1.33 -16.22 31.62
C LYS A 312 2.13 -14.96 31.95
N GLU A 313 2.72 -14.33 30.93
CA GLU A 313 3.44 -13.06 31.08
C GLU A 313 2.56 -11.96 31.66
N HIS A 314 1.36 -11.76 31.11
CA HIS A 314 0.41 -10.78 31.66
C HIS A 314 0.04 -11.07 33.12
N LYS A 315 -0.28 -12.33 33.44
CA LYS A 315 -0.57 -12.72 34.83
C LYS A 315 0.64 -12.53 35.76
N GLY A 316 1.85 -12.79 35.28
CA GLY A 316 3.09 -12.54 36.02
C GLY A 316 3.30 -11.05 36.29
N ASN A 317 3.15 -10.20 35.27
CA ASN A 317 3.29 -8.75 35.39
C ASN A 317 2.27 -8.13 36.35
N ILE A 318 1.04 -8.66 36.40
CA ILE A 318 0.02 -8.20 37.36
C ILE A 318 0.40 -8.58 38.80
N ARG A 319 0.92 -9.80 39.02
CA ARG A 319 1.30 -10.27 40.36
C ARG A 319 2.53 -9.55 40.91
N ASN A 320 3.50 -9.29 40.05
CA ASN A 320 4.79 -8.72 40.39
C ASN A 320 4.90 -7.28 39.88
N TYR A 321 3.80 -6.53 39.94
CA TYR A 321 3.76 -5.17 39.42
C TYR A 321 4.72 -4.28 40.21
N THR A 322 5.58 -3.56 39.50
CA THR A 322 6.47 -2.55 40.07
C THR A 322 6.53 -1.37 39.09
N PRO A 323 6.22 -0.13 39.53
CA PRO A 323 6.25 1.04 38.67
C PRO A 323 7.61 1.23 37.99
N ASN A 324 7.62 1.73 36.75
CA ASN A 324 8.84 1.99 35.96
C ASN A 324 9.72 0.77 35.68
N THR A 325 9.18 -0.44 35.74
CA THR A 325 9.89 -1.67 35.36
C THR A 325 9.26 -2.34 34.14
N SER A 326 9.81 -3.47 33.68
CA SER A 326 9.22 -4.26 32.59
C SER A 326 7.84 -4.83 32.94
N THR A 327 7.47 -4.89 34.22
CA THR A 327 6.14 -5.30 34.68
C THR A 327 5.14 -4.14 34.69
N ASP A 328 5.57 -2.89 34.45
CA ASP A 328 4.71 -1.71 34.30
C ASP A 328 4.11 -1.66 32.89
N THR A 329 3.06 -2.46 32.70
CA THR A 329 2.27 -2.49 31.47
C THR A 329 0.91 -1.86 31.73
N ALA A 330 0.23 -1.39 30.68
CA ALA A 330 -1.09 -0.77 30.81
C ALA A 330 -2.10 -1.62 31.61
N VAL A 331 -2.03 -2.95 31.47
CA VAL A 331 -2.93 -3.88 32.18
C VAL A 331 -2.52 -4.06 33.64
N SER A 332 -1.23 -4.27 33.93
CA SER A 332 -0.75 -4.45 35.31
C SER A 332 -0.87 -3.19 36.13
N ARG A 333 -0.56 -2.02 35.54
CA ARG A 333 -0.77 -0.70 36.14
C ARG A 333 -2.23 -0.51 36.53
N HIS A 334 -3.15 -0.75 35.60
CA HIS A 334 -4.60 -0.65 35.89
C HIS A 334 -5.05 -1.62 36.99
N PHE A 335 -4.54 -2.86 37.00
CA PHE A 335 -4.91 -3.82 38.05
C PHE A 335 -4.41 -3.40 39.43
N ALA A 336 -3.22 -2.79 39.51
CA ALA A 336 -2.66 -2.26 40.75
C ALA A 336 -3.43 -1.03 41.25
N GLU A 337 -3.72 -0.07 40.36
CA GLU A 337 -4.44 1.17 40.68
C GLU A 337 -5.87 0.93 41.18
N TYR A 338 -6.56 -0.07 40.61
CA TYR A 338 -7.97 -0.37 40.92
C TYR A 338 -8.13 -1.59 41.84
N HIS A 339 -7.03 -2.08 42.43
CA HIS A 339 -7.00 -3.24 43.35
C HIS A 339 -7.74 -4.48 42.82
N HIS A 340 -7.56 -4.78 41.54
CA HIS A 340 -8.16 -5.95 40.90
C HIS A 340 -7.31 -7.21 41.07
N ASN A 341 -7.95 -8.36 41.22
CA ASN A 341 -7.25 -9.62 41.40
C ASN A 341 -6.92 -10.29 40.04
N VAL A 342 -5.69 -10.78 39.89
CA VAL A 342 -5.25 -11.52 38.69
C VAL A 342 -6.15 -12.72 38.33
N ALA A 343 -6.81 -13.34 39.31
CA ALA A 343 -7.76 -14.43 39.10
C ALA A 343 -9.04 -13.97 38.39
N GLN A 344 -9.38 -12.68 38.43
CA GLN A 344 -10.53 -12.08 37.77
C GLN A 344 -10.24 -11.74 36.30
N LEU A 345 -8.97 -11.69 35.88
CA LEU A 345 -8.60 -11.49 34.48
C LEU A 345 -9.24 -12.57 33.61
N ARG A 346 -9.87 -12.16 32.52
CA ARG A 346 -10.44 -13.05 31.51
C ARG A 346 -9.85 -12.77 30.14
N TRP A 347 -9.78 -13.77 29.26
CA TRP A 347 -9.19 -13.60 27.93
C TRP A 347 -9.90 -14.40 26.84
N LEU A 348 -9.80 -13.93 25.60
CA LEU A 348 -10.18 -14.69 24.40
C LEU A 348 -9.29 -14.30 23.21
N VAL A 349 -9.33 -15.12 22.15
CA VAL A 349 -8.79 -14.77 20.84
C VAL A 349 -9.87 -14.08 20.01
N VAL A 350 -9.59 -12.88 19.50
CA VAL A 350 -10.52 -12.16 18.62
C VAL A 350 -10.25 -12.46 17.15
N GLU A 351 -9.01 -12.77 16.79
CA GLU A 351 -8.65 -13.17 15.43
C GLU A 351 -7.39 -14.02 15.37
N VAL A 352 -7.41 -15.07 14.53
CA VAL A 352 -6.23 -15.84 14.16
C VAL A 352 -5.71 -15.31 12.82
N VAL A 353 -4.49 -14.78 12.81
CA VAL A 353 -3.89 -14.18 11.61
C VAL A 353 -3.22 -15.27 10.79
N LYS A 354 -3.82 -15.59 9.64
CA LYS A 354 -3.30 -16.59 8.70
C LYS A 354 -2.05 -16.05 8.00
N GLN A 355 -1.09 -16.94 7.77
CA GLN A 355 0.08 -16.63 6.95
C GLN A 355 -0.35 -16.51 5.49
N GLN A 356 0.09 -15.45 4.83
CA GLN A 356 -0.13 -15.27 3.39
C GLN A 356 0.72 -16.29 2.63
N THR A 357 0.11 -16.99 1.67
CA THR A 357 0.75 -18.08 0.92
C THR A 357 1.90 -17.62 0.03
N ARG A 358 1.91 -16.35 -0.38
CA ARG A 358 2.96 -15.74 -1.22
C ARG A 358 4.12 -15.12 -0.42
N GLY A 359 4.21 -15.45 0.87
CA GLY A 359 5.09 -14.73 1.78
C GLY A 359 4.55 -13.33 2.10
N GLY A 360 5.10 -12.72 3.14
CA GLY A 360 4.65 -11.45 3.69
C GLY A 360 5.12 -11.32 5.13
N ASP A 361 5.36 -10.10 5.59
CA ASP A 361 5.74 -9.86 6.97
C ASP A 361 4.54 -10.13 7.90
N ARG A 362 4.54 -11.32 8.51
CA ARG A 362 3.51 -11.76 9.46
C ARG A 362 3.43 -10.82 10.67
N LYS A 363 4.54 -10.20 11.06
CA LYS A 363 4.58 -9.22 12.15
C LYS A 363 3.86 -7.94 11.74
N LYS A 364 4.10 -7.44 10.51
CA LYS A 364 3.34 -6.30 9.94
C LYS A 364 1.84 -6.61 9.88
N ALA A 365 1.45 -7.81 9.44
CA ALA A 365 0.05 -8.23 9.42
C ALA A 365 -0.58 -8.27 10.82
N LEU A 366 0.10 -8.82 11.83
CA LEU A 366 -0.37 -8.83 13.22
C LEU A 366 -0.57 -7.41 13.76
N LEU A 367 0.39 -6.51 13.54
CA LEU A 367 0.30 -5.10 13.95
C LEU A 367 -0.87 -4.37 13.29
N GLN A 368 -1.12 -4.63 12.00
CA GLN A 368 -2.27 -4.07 11.29
C GLN A 368 -3.60 -4.57 11.88
N ARG A 369 -3.71 -5.88 12.15
CA ARG A 369 -4.93 -6.45 12.73
C ARG A 369 -5.17 -5.97 14.16
N GLU A 370 -4.11 -5.86 14.97
CA GLU A 370 -4.17 -5.27 16.32
C GLU A 370 -4.72 -3.83 16.28
N ALA A 371 -4.16 -2.97 15.43
CA ALA A 371 -4.61 -1.59 15.28
C ALA A 371 -6.09 -1.49 14.85
N VAL A 372 -6.54 -2.38 13.95
CA VAL A 372 -7.96 -2.45 13.57
C VAL A 372 -8.84 -2.85 14.76
N TRP A 373 -8.43 -3.84 15.55
CA TRP A 373 -9.21 -4.31 16.69
C TRP A 373 -9.26 -3.32 17.85
N ILE A 374 -8.15 -2.63 18.15
CA ILE A 374 -8.11 -1.54 19.14
C ILE A 374 -9.18 -0.50 18.81
N LYS A 375 -9.21 -0.04 17.54
CA LYS A 375 -10.19 0.95 17.09
C LYS A 375 -11.60 0.38 17.05
N LYS A 376 -11.77 -0.88 16.63
CA LYS A 376 -13.07 -1.52 16.49
C LYS A 376 -13.77 -1.76 17.82
N LEU A 377 -13.02 -2.00 18.90
CA LEU A 377 -13.56 -2.28 20.24
C LEU A 377 -13.41 -1.09 21.20
N ASP A 378 -13.03 0.09 20.71
CA ASP A 378 -12.79 1.30 21.51
C ASP A 378 -11.93 1.02 22.76
N SER A 379 -10.85 0.24 22.60
CA SER A 379 -10.04 -0.24 23.73
C SER A 379 -8.97 0.75 24.21
N MET A 380 -8.93 1.97 23.67
CA MET A 380 -8.01 3.03 24.09
C MET A 380 -8.44 3.69 25.40
N GLN A 381 -7.49 4.13 26.21
CA GLN A 381 -7.81 4.99 27.36
C GLN A 381 -8.59 6.25 26.92
N PRO A 382 -9.57 6.72 27.71
CA PRO A 382 -9.98 6.23 29.03
C PRO A 382 -11.00 5.08 29.02
N ALA A 383 -11.62 4.80 27.86
CA ALA A 383 -12.71 3.81 27.72
C ALA A 383 -12.22 2.34 27.79
N GLY A 384 -10.97 2.08 27.41
CA GLY A 384 -10.31 0.79 27.54
C GLY A 384 -8.93 0.90 28.21
N LEU A 385 -8.08 -0.10 27.96
CA LEU A 385 -6.78 -0.27 28.63
C LEU A 385 -5.56 -0.09 27.72
N ASN A 386 -5.73 0.14 26.42
CA ASN A 386 -4.60 0.39 25.53
C ASN A 386 -4.10 1.83 25.67
N ASP A 387 -2.80 2.00 25.92
CA ASP A 387 -2.15 3.33 26.07
C ASP A 387 -1.88 4.00 24.71
N GLN A 388 -1.62 3.19 23.67
CA GLN A 388 -1.20 3.70 22.36
C GLN A 388 -1.92 2.99 21.22
N TRP A 389 -2.15 3.75 20.14
CA TRP A 389 -2.65 3.24 18.87
C TRP A 389 -1.81 3.83 17.74
N SER A 390 -1.28 2.97 16.86
CA SER A 390 -0.41 3.39 15.76
C SER A 390 -0.90 2.87 14.42
N VAL A 391 -0.93 3.77 13.43
CA VAL A 391 -1.21 3.43 12.02
C VAL A 391 0.05 3.28 11.18
N LYS A 392 1.25 3.39 11.77
CA LYS A 392 2.53 3.26 11.04
C LYS A 392 2.65 1.93 10.30
N CYS A 393 1.97 0.88 10.78
CA CYS A 393 1.94 -0.42 10.13
C CYS A 393 1.15 -0.45 8.81
N PHE A 394 0.37 0.59 8.47
CA PHE A 394 -0.34 0.73 7.19
C PHE A 394 0.39 1.60 6.17
N LEU A 395 1.39 2.35 6.63
CA LEU A 395 2.32 3.09 5.78
C LEU A 395 3.45 2.14 5.33
#